data_AF-A0A7Z6YBA0-F1
#
_entry.id   AF-A0A7Z6YBA0-F1
#
_cell.length_a   1.000
_cell.length_b   1.000
_cell.length_c   1.000
_cell.angle_alpha   90.00
_cell.angle_beta   90.00
_cell.angle_gamma   90.00
#
_symmetry.space_group_name_H-M   'P 1'
#
loop_
_entity.id
_entity.type
_entity.pdbx_description
1 polymer ?
#
loop_
_entity_poly.entity_id
_entity_poly.type
_entity_poly.pdbx_seq_one_letter_code
_entity_poly.pdbx_strand_id
1 'polypeptide(L)' 'MHLDRQSLEKAKHLIQSGLIDTIEVGTIKGLQEIHRFLFEGLYEFAGKIRDKNISKGNFRFANCLYLDLILPR' A
#
# COMPACT_ATOMS: atom_id res chain seq x y z
N MET A 1 -8.40 -9.98 11.83
CA MET A 1 -9.86 -9.76 11.81
C MET A 1 -10.26 -8.33 12.18
N HIS A 2 -9.85 -7.77 13.32
CA HIS A 2 -10.25 -6.39 13.68
C HIS A 2 -9.63 -5.33 12.76
N LEU A 3 -8.33 -5.45 12.46
CA LEU A 3 -7.62 -4.53 11.56
C LEU A 3 -8.19 -4.57 10.13
N ASP A 4 -8.47 -5.77 9.61
CA ASP A 4 -9.01 -5.94 8.26
C ASP A 4 -10.39 -5.29 8.11
N ARG A 5 -11.24 -5.41 9.14
CA ARG A 5 -12.55 -4.75 9.16
C ARG A 5 -12.42 -3.23 9.17
N GLN A 6 -11.50 -2.67 9.96
CA GLN A 6 -11.24 -1.23 9.96
C GLN A 6 -10.69 -0.74 8.61
N SER A 7 -9.77 -1.50 8.01
CA SER A 7 -9.23 -1.19 6.68
C SER A 7 -10.33 -1.20 5.61
N LEU A 8 -11.29 -2.14 5.69
CA LEU A 8 -12.44 -2.18 4.80
C LEU A 8 -13.33 -0.93 4.94
N GLU A 9 -13.59 -0.45 6.16
CA GLU A 9 -14.35 0.80 6.34
C GLU A 9 -13.59 2.03 5.80
N LYS A 10 -12.26 2.08 5.98
CA LYS A 10 -11.41 3.10 5.35
C LYS A 10 -11.47 3.05 3.82
N ALA A 11 -11.51 1.85 3.23
CA ALA A 11 -11.68 1.67 1.78
C ALA A 11 -13.02 2.22 1.30
N LYS A 12 -14.11 1.92 2.00
CA LYS A 12 -15.45 2.47 1.69
C LYS A 12 -15.44 4.00 1.75
N HIS A 13 -14.82 4.57 2.80
CA HIS A 13 -14.69 6.02 2.93
C HIS A 13 -13.89 6.64 1.78
N LEU A 14 -12.78 6.01 1.35
CA LEU A 14 -11.98 6.49 0.21
C LEU A 14 -12.82 6.64 -1.07
N ILE A 15 -13.70 5.68 -1.35
CA ILE A 15 -14.60 5.72 -2.51
C ILE A 15 -15.74 6.72 -2.30
N GLN A 16 -16.43 6.66 -1.16
CA GLN A 16 -17.62 7.48 -0.90
C GLN A 16 -17.31 8.99 -0.79
N SER A 17 -16.11 9.34 -0.34
CA SER A 17 -15.66 10.73 -0.24
C SER A 17 -15.18 11.32 -1.57
N GLY A 18 -15.01 10.51 -2.62
CA GLY A 18 -14.41 10.94 -3.89
C GLY A 18 -12.89 11.20 -3.81
N LEU A 19 -12.26 10.97 -2.65
CA LEU A 19 -10.81 11.15 -2.49
C LEU A 19 -10.00 10.21 -3.39
N ILE A 20 -10.60 9.08 -3.80
CA ILE A 20 -10.00 8.16 -4.78
C ILE A 20 -9.61 8.85 -6.09
N ASP A 21 -10.37 9.85 -6.54
CA ASP A 21 -10.14 10.56 -7.80
C ASP A 21 -8.97 11.55 -7.72
N THR A 22 -8.48 11.83 -6.51
CA THR A 22 -7.33 12.71 -6.26
C THR A 22 -6.00 11.97 -6.24
N ILE A 23 -6.03 10.64 -6.22
CA ILE A 23 -4.84 9.79 -6.15
C ILE A 23 -4.16 9.71 -7.51
N GLU A 24 -2.83 9.78 -7.50
CA GLU A 24 -2.03 9.71 -8.72
C GLU A 24 -2.18 8.36 -9.44
N VAL A 25 -2.57 8.38 -10.71
CA VAL A 25 -2.89 7.15 -11.45
C VAL A 25 -1.64 6.53 -12.06
N GLY A 26 -1.43 5.24 -11.82
CA GLY A 26 -0.40 4.44 -12.50
C GLY A 26 1.02 4.59 -11.94
N THR A 27 1.19 5.29 -10.81
CA THR A 27 2.51 5.53 -10.21
C THR A 27 2.67 4.85 -8.85
N ILE A 28 3.92 4.70 -8.41
CA ILE A 28 4.21 4.16 -7.07
C ILE A 28 3.74 5.09 -5.97
N LYS A 29 3.80 6.40 -6.18
CA LYS A 29 3.28 7.37 -5.23
C LYS A 29 1.77 7.18 -5.02
N GLY A 30 1.00 7.01 -6.09
CA GLY A 30 -0.42 6.68 -5.99
C GLY A 30 -0.69 5.38 -5.23
N LEU A 31 0.09 4.33 -5.50
CA LEU A 31 -0.03 3.07 -4.75
C LEU A 31 0.29 3.23 -3.26
N GLN A 32 1.31 4.04 -2.92
CA GLN A 32 1.64 4.38 -1.53
C GLN A 32 0.53 5.21 -0.86
N GLU A 33 -0.12 6.11 -1.58
CA GLU A 33 -1.28 6.89 -1.10
C GLU A 33 -2.46 5.99 -0.77
N ILE A 34 -2.81 5.06 -1.68
CA ILE A 34 -3.85 4.04 -1.43
C ILE A 34 -3.49 3.21 -0.19
N HIS A 35 -2.28 2.68 -0.14
CA HIS A 35 -1.83 1.86 1.00
C HIS A 35 -1.83 2.66 2.30
N ARG A 36 -1.45 3.95 2.28
CA ARG A 36 -1.53 4.81 3.46
C ARG A 36 -2.99 4.97 3.88
N PHE A 37 -3.89 5.32 2.98
CA PHE A 37 -5.30 5.54 3.31
C PHE A 37 -5.96 4.32 3.97
N LEU A 38 -5.70 3.13 3.42
CA LEU A 38 -6.27 1.87 3.90
C LEU A 38 -5.73 1.42 5.26
N PHE A 39 -4.48 1.76 5.59
CA PHE A 39 -3.77 1.15 6.72
C PHE A 39 -3.17 2.14 7.72
N GLU A 40 -3.32 3.44 7.49
CA GLU A 40 -2.87 4.48 8.42
C GLU A 40 -3.57 4.33 9.78
N GLY A 41 -2.78 4.29 10.85
CA GLY A 41 -3.23 3.97 12.21
C GLY A 41 -3.43 2.48 12.48
N LEU A 42 -3.30 1.61 11.48
CA LEU A 42 -3.43 0.15 11.60
C LEU A 42 -2.08 -0.57 11.48
N TYR A 43 -1.21 -0.10 10.58
CA TYR A 43 0.15 -0.61 10.38
C TYR A 43 1.17 0.53 10.41
N GLU A 44 2.27 0.35 11.14
CA GLU A 44 3.38 1.34 11.22
C GLU A 44 4.07 1.59 9.87
N PHE A 45 3.89 0.67 8.91
CA PHE A 45 4.43 0.73 7.56
C PHE A 45 3.41 1.20 6.52
N ALA A 46 2.27 1.76 6.92
CA ALA A 46 1.27 2.29 6.00
C ALA A 46 1.88 3.31 5.02
N GLY A 47 1.86 2.97 3.72
CA GLY A 47 2.39 3.81 2.64
C GLY A 47 3.92 3.74 2.45
N LYS A 48 4.63 2.89 3.18
CA LYS A 48 6.09 2.76 3.08
C LYS A 48 6.49 1.64 2.12
N ILE A 49 7.55 1.85 1.36
CA ILE A 49 8.23 0.77 0.65
C ILE A 49 8.95 -0.09 1.69
N ARG A 50 8.82 -1.41 1.58
CA ARG A 50 9.43 -2.34 2.52
C ARG A 50 10.95 -2.36 2.41
N ASP A 51 11.60 -2.55 3.54
CA ASP A 51 13.05 -2.74 3.70
C ASP A 51 13.43 -4.21 3.93
N LYS A 52 12.44 -5.10 4.07
CA LYS A 52 12.62 -6.54 4.27
C LYS A 52 12.20 -7.34 3.06
N ASN A 53 12.85 -8.48 2.85
CA ASN A 53 12.43 -9.48 1.88
C ASN A 53 11.18 -10.22 2.36
N ILE A 54 10.27 -10.51 1.43
CA ILE A 54 9.05 -11.29 1.70
C ILE A 54 8.89 -12.41 0.67
N SER A 55 8.23 -13.49 1.09
CA SER A 55 7.95 -14.65 0.24
C SER A 55 6.57 -15.22 0.58
N LYS A 56 5.98 -15.96 -0.36
CA LYS A 56 4.75 -16.73 -0.14
C LYS A 56 4.92 -18.09 -0.82
N GLY A 57 4.88 -19.17 -0.04
CA GLY A 57 5.30 -20.49 -0.52
C GLY A 57 6.76 -20.45 -0.99
N ASN A 58 7.05 -21.04 -2.15
CA ASN A 58 8.39 -21.03 -2.74
C ASN A 58 8.68 -19.81 -3.63
N PHE A 59 7.78 -18.82 -3.68
CA PHE A 59 7.97 -17.61 -4.49
C PHE A 59 8.47 -16.44 -3.64
N ARG A 60 9.61 -15.85 -4.04
CA ARG A 60 10.15 -14.64 -3.45
C ARG A 60 9.75 -13.43 -4.29
N PHE A 61 9.15 -12.42 -3.65
CA PHE A 61 8.93 -11.13 -4.31
C PHE A 61 10.28 -10.42 -4.59
N ALA A 62 10.26 -9.31 -5.33
CA ALA A 62 11.48 -8.57 -5.66
C ALA A 62 12.37 -8.29 -4.44
N ASN A 63 13.69 -8.36 -4.59
CA ASN A 63 14.58 -8.16 -3.44
C ASN A 63 14.48 -6.71 -2.94
N CYS A 64 14.29 -6.49 -1.63
CA CYS A 64 14.19 -5.14 -1.06
C CYS A 64 15.41 -4.26 -1.36
N LEU A 65 16.59 -4.87 -1.51
CA LEU A 65 17.83 -4.16 -1.85
C LEU A 65 17.77 -3.41 -3.19
N TYR A 66 16.93 -3.85 -4.12
CA TYR A 66 16.83 -3.27 -5.47
C TYR A 66 15.45 -2.71 -5.78
N LEU A 67 14.55 -2.61 -4.78
CA LEU A 67 13.19 -2.15 -5.01
C LEU A 67 13.17 -0.73 -5.58
N ASP A 68 13.94 0.16 -4.98
CA ASP A 68 14.12 1.55 -5.44
C ASP A 68 14.57 1.66 -6.90
N LEU A 69 15.36 0.69 -7.40
CA LEU A 69 15.84 0.67 -8.78
C LEU A 69 14.80 0.15 -9.78
N ILE A 70 13.96 -0.81 -9.38
CA ILE A 70 13.02 -1.48 -10.30
C ILE A 70 11.61 -0.91 -10.23
N LEU A 71 11.29 -0.13 -9.21
CA LEU A 71 10.00 0.54 -9.08
C LEU A 71 9.86 1.55 -10.22
N PRO A 72 8.73 1.52 -10.97
CA PRO A 72 8.50 2.46 -12.05
C PRO A 72 8.45 3.89 -11.50
N ARG A 73 9.09 4.81 -12.22
CA ARG A 73 9.12 6.24 -11.91
C ARG A 73 7.90 6.95 -12.48
#